data_AF-A0A2V6ELL6-F1
#
_entry.id   AF-A0A2V6ELL6-F1
#
_cell.length_a   1.000
_cell.length_b   1.000
_cell.length_c   1.000
_cell.angle_alpha   90.00
_cell.angle_beta   90.00
_cell.angle_gamma   90.00
#
_symmetry.space_group_name_H-M   'P 1'
#
loop_
_entity.id
_entity.type
_entity.pdbx_description
1 polymer ?
#
loop_
_entity_poly.entity_id
_entity_poly.type
_entity_poly.pdbx_seq_one_letter_code
_entity_poly.pdbx_strand_id
1 'polypeptide(L)' 'FGGQSFRAEQMEKVKRAAEWNKTRDRKIDIEVDGGINAETARVSIQNGANVLVAGTSIFRALDYAKAIRDLRGY' A
#
# COMPACT_ATOMS: atom_id res chain seq x y z
N PHE A 1 4.94 16.11 -7.18
CA PHE A 1 4.32 14.84 -6.74
C PHE A 1 5.22 14.21 -5.69
N GLY A 2 4.96 14.47 -4.41
CA GLY A 2 5.77 13.96 -3.30
C GLY A 2 5.37 14.66 -2.00
N GLY A 3 5.20 13.89 -0.93
CA GLY A 3 4.82 14.43 0.38
C GLY A 3 3.33 14.36 0.73
N GLN A 4 2.52 13.60 -0.01
CA GLN A 4 1.19 13.24 0.48
C GLN A 4 1.34 12.33 1.70
N SER A 5 0.81 12.77 2.83
CA SER A 5 0.68 11.95 4.03
C SER A 5 -0.27 10.78 3.78
N PHE A 6 0.02 9.65 4.41
CA PHE A 6 -0.88 8.51 4.41
C PHE A 6 -2.22 8.89 5.05
N ARG A 7 -3.31 8.45 4.43
CA ARG A 7 -4.68 8.71 4.88
C ARG A 7 -5.32 7.43 5.37
N ALA A 8 -5.10 7.11 6.64
CA ALA A 8 -5.60 5.88 7.26
C ALA A 8 -7.12 5.74 7.12
N GLU A 9 -7.86 6.84 7.07
CA GLU A 9 -9.32 6.87 6.87
C GLU A 9 -9.76 6.31 5.50
N GLN A 10 -8.86 6.22 4.51
CA GLN A 10 -9.19 5.60 3.22
C GLN A 10 -9.16 4.07 3.26
N MET A 11 -8.58 3.46 4.30
CA MET A 11 -8.43 1.99 4.39
C MET A 11 -9.79 1.28 4.47
N GLU A 12 -10.81 1.94 4.99
CA GLU A 12 -12.18 1.41 4.97
C GLU A 12 -12.70 1.21 3.53
N LYS A 13 -12.33 2.10 2.59
CA LYS A 13 -12.68 1.93 1.17
C LYS A 13 -11.92 0.78 0.53
N VAL A 14 -10.64 0.63 0.86
CA VAL A 14 -9.79 -0.48 0.38
C VAL A 14 -10.38 -1.81 0.84
N LYS A 15 -10.74 -1.92 2.12
CA LYS A 15 -11.36 -3.11 2.70
C LYS A 15 -12.67 -3.47 2.01
N ARG A 16 -13.56 -2.49 1.81
CA ARG A 16 -14.82 -2.69 1.09
C ARG A 16 -14.60 -3.16 -0.35
N ALA A 17 -13.61 -2.61 -1.05
CA ALA A 17 -13.27 -3.05 -2.40
C ALA A 17 -12.76 -4.50 -2.41
N ALA A 18 -11.92 -4.88 -1.44
CA ALA A 18 -11.42 -6.24 -1.30
C ALA A 18 -12.55 -7.25 -1.00
N GLU A 19 -13.48 -6.88 -0.12
CA GLU A 19 -14.68 -7.67 0.16
C GLU A 19 -15.56 -7.82 -1.08
N TRP A 20 -15.71 -6.76 -1.89
CA TRP A 20 -16.45 -6.83 -3.15
C TRP A 20 -15.79 -7.74 -4.19
N ASN A 21 -14.46 -7.74 -4.27
CA ASN A 21 -13.74 -8.67 -5.13
C ASN A 21 -13.97 -10.11 -4.69
N LYS A 22 -13.85 -10.38 -3.39
CA LYS A 22 -14.06 -11.72 -2.82
C LYS A 22 -15.49 -12.23 -3.02
N THR A 23 -16.49 -11.41 -2.74
CA THR A 23 -17.92 -11.79 -2.81
C THR A 23 -18.42 -12.01 -4.24
N ARG A 24 -17.74 -11.46 -5.24
CA ARG A 24 -18.12 -11.57 -6.66
C ARG A 24 -17.17 -12.45 -7.48
N ASP A 25 -16.27 -13.18 -6.82
CA ASP A 25 -15.22 -14.00 -7.45
C ASP A 25 -14.42 -13.23 -8.52
N ARG A 26 -14.05 -11.99 -8.20
CA ARG A 26 -13.26 -11.12 -9.08
C ARG A 26 -11.80 -11.09 -8.66
N LYS A 27 -10.92 -11.06 -9.65
CA LYS A 27 -9.47 -10.92 -9.48
C LYS A 27 -9.03 -9.54 -9.95
N ILE A 28 -9.45 -8.51 -9.22
CA ILE A 28 -9.09 -7.12 -9.50
C ILE A 28 -8.02 -6.70 -8.49
N ASP A 29 -6.93 -6.12 -8.98
CA ASP A 29 -5.90 -5.55 -8.14
C ASP A 29 -6.41 -4.27 -7.45
N ILE A 30 -6.06 -4.12 -6.18
CA ILE A 30 -6.36 -2.97 -5.35
C ILE A 30 -5.04 -2.28 -5.04
N GLU A 31 -4.84 -1.14 -5.68
CA GLU A 31 -3.67 -0.28 -5.53
C GLU A 31 -3.90 0.79 -4.45
N VAL A 32 -2.88 1.03 -3.63
CA VAL A 32 -2.81 2.21 -2.75
C VAL A 32 -1.61 3.06 -3.15
N ASP A 33 -1.90 4.31 -3.51
CA ASP A 33 -0.93 5.37 -3.79
C ASP A 33 -1.08 6.52 -2.77
N GLY A 34 0.06 7.04 -2.31
CA GLY A 34 0.14 8.13 -1.34
C GLY A 34 0.63 7.69 0.04
N GLY A 35 1.81 8.19 0.43
CA GLY A 35 2.34 8.00 1.79
C GLY A 35 2.79 6.58 2.14
N ILE A 36 3.07 5.72 1.15
CA ILE A 36 3.54 4.35 1.38
C ILE A 36 4.97 4.33 1.94
N ASN A 37 5.15 3.68 3.09
CA ASN A 37 6.41 3.32 3.75
C ASN A 37 6.22 1.92 4.40
N ALA A 38 7.21 1.41 5.14
CA ALA A 38 7.14 0.07 5.73
C ALA A 38 5.92 -0.15 6.65
N GLU A 39 5.55 0.87 7.42
CA GLU A 39 4.39 0.82 8.32
C GLU A 39 3.07 0.88 7.53
N THR A 40 2.92 1.87 6.64
CA THR A 40 1.67 2.11 5.92
C THR A 40 1.42 1.08 4.81
N ALA A 41 2.48 0.44 4.29
CA ALA A 41 2.39 -0.75 3.45
C ALA A 41 1.68 -1.88 4.19
N ARG A 42 2.08 -2.17 5.43
CA ARG A 42 1.45 -3.21 6.26
C ARG A 42 -0.02 -2.93 6.51
N VAL A 43 -0.36 -1.68 6.83
CA VAL A 43 -1.75 -1.25 7.02
C VAL A 43 -2.56 -1.43 5.73
N SER A 44 -2.00 -1.06 4.59
CA SER A 44 -2.66 -1.19 3.28
C SER A 44 -2.91 -2.65 2.92
N ILE A 45 -1.93 -3.52 3.11
CA ILE A 45 -2.04 -4.98 2.87
C ILE A 45 -3.09 -5.60 3.79
N GLN A 46 -3.10 -5.25 5.07
CA GLN A 46 -4.10 -5.74 6.03
C GLN A 46 -5.54 -5.36 5.65
N ASN A 47 -5.72 -4.27 4.91
CA ASN A 47 -7.03 -3.84 4.40
C ASN A 47 -7.33 -4.34 2.98
N GLY A 48 -6.48 -5.21 2.42
CA GLY A 48 -6.74 -5.90 1.16
C GLY A 48 -6.12 -5.27 -0.08
N ALA A 49 -5.24 -4.28 0.08
CA ALA A 49 -4.39 -3.83 -1.03
C ALA A 49 -3.37 -4.92 -1.39
N ASN A 50 -3.13 -5.09 -2.68
CA ASN A 50 -2.11 -6.02 -3.20
C ASN A 50 -1.12 -5.34 -4.15
N VAL A 51 -1.34 -4.07 -4.50
CA VAL A 51 -0.40 -3.22 -5.22
C VAL A 51 -0.14 -1.96 -4.39
N LEU A 52 1.12 -1.56 -4.27
CA LEU A 52 1.54 -0.42 -3.46
C LEU A 52 2.44 0.51 -4.28
N VAL A 53 2.12 1.80 -4.29
CA VAL A 53 2.94 2.82 -4.98
C VAL A 53 3.78 3.57 -3.95
N ALA A 54 5.08 3.32 -3.97
CA ALA A 54 6.04 3.90 -3.03
C ALA A 54 7.02 4.83 -3.75
N GLY A 55 6.79 6.14 -3.63
CA GLY A 55 7.68 7.18 -4.18
C GLY A 55 8.74 7.62 -3.16
N THR A 56 8.40 8.60 -2.32
CA THR A 56 9.33 9.27 -1.40
C THR A 56 10.11 8.32 -0.49
N SER A 57 9.48 7.25 0.00
CA SER A 57 10.11 6.28 0.90
C SER A 57 11.23 5.47 0.23
N ILE A 58 11.12 5.21 -1.07
CA ILE A 58 12.15 4.54 -1.86
C ILE A 58 13.21 5.54 -2.33
N PHE A 59 12.79 6.62 -3.02
CA PHE A 59 13.74 7.53 -3.67
C PHE A 59 14.61 8.34 -2.71
N ARG A 60 14.21 8.47 -1.43
CA ARG A 60 15.03 9.11 -0.39
C ARG A 60 15.85 8.13 0.44
N ALA A 61 15.70 6.82 0.23
CA ALA A 61 16.48 5.84 0.98
C ALA A 61 17.94 5.85 0.51
N LEU A 62 18.86 5.64 1.44
CA LEU A 62 20.29 5.43 1.12
C LEU A 62 20.53 4.04 0.49
N ASP A 63 19.70 3.07 0.87
CA ASP A 63 19.73 1.69 0.37
C ASP A 63 18.34 1.32 -0.18
N TYR A 64 18.21 1.32 -1.50
CA TYR A 64 16.97 0.97 -2.19
C TYR A 64 16.58 -0.50 -1.98
N ALA A 65 17.56 -1.40 -1.91
CA ALA A 65 17.29 -2.82 -1.73
C ALA A 65 16.74 -3.10 -0.34
N LYS A 66 17.26 -2.43 0.70
CA LYS A 66 16.68 -2.48 2.05
C LYS A 66 15.28 -1.86 2.06
N ALA A 67 15.08 -0.68 1.49
CA ALA A 67 13.78 -0.02 1.50
C ALA A 67 12.68 -0.86 0.82
N ILE A 68 13.01 -1.52 -0.31
CA ILE A 68 12.09 -2.44 -0.99
C ILE A 68 11.79 -3.68 -0.14
N ARG A 69 12.80 -4.25 0.54
CA ARG A 69 12.61 -5.39 1.46
C ARG A 69 11.68 -5.05 2.62
N ASP A 70 11.91 -3.89 3.26
CA ASP A 70 11.07 -3.40 4.35
C ASP A 70 9.59 -3.25 3.90
N LEU A 71 9.33 -2.76 2.68
CA LEU A 71 7.96 -2.67 2.12
C LEU A 71 7.30 -4.03 1.90
N ARG A 72 8.09 -5.06 1.58
CA ARG A 72 7.60 -6.44 1.38
C ARG A 72 7.46 -7.21 2.70
N GLY A 73 8.00 -6.68 3.80
CA GLY A 73 7.92 -7.28 5.13
C GLY A 73 8.98 -8.35 5.40
N TYR A 74 10.15 -8.29 4.75
CA TYR A 74 11.28 -9.21 4.94
C TYR A 74 12.57 -8.48 5.30
#